data_AF-A0A932GH49-F1
#
_entry.id   AF-A0A932GH49-F1
#
_cell.length_a   1.000
_cell.length_b   1.000
_cell.length_c   1.000
_cell.angle_alpha   90.00
_cell.angle_beta   90.00
_cell.angle_gamma   90.00
#
_symmetry.space_group_name_H-M   'P 1'
#
loop_
_entity.id
_entity.type
_entity.pdbx_description
1 polymer ?
#
loop_
_entity_poly.entity_id
_entity_poly.type
_entity_poly.pdbx_seq_one_letter_code
_entity_poly.pdbx_strand_id
1 'polypeptide(L)'
;MEAIYLSDGYINLAILPARGRPEGIDHFGFEVESVQETGRVATATGAKQGPTPRPRDGRFAEFRIHDPVGTPVDLSEAGWRK
;
A
#
# COMPACT_ATOMS: atom_id res chain seq x y z
N MET A 1 12.69 -15.48 10.72
CA MET A 1 11.49 -15.87 9.95
C MET A 1 11.59 -15.23 8.58
N GLU A 2 11.28 -16.01 7.55
CA GLU A 2 11.14 -15.53 6.17
C GLU A 2 9.75 -14.93 5.96
N ALA A 3 9.57 -14.16 4.88
CA ALA A 3 8.27 -13.61 4.49
C ALA A 3 7.38 -14.71 3.90
N ILE A 4 6.09 -14.70 4.23
CA ILE A 4 5.09 -15.60 3.65
C ILE A 4 4.12 -14.76 2.83
N TYR A 5 3.84 -15.20 1.60
CA TYR A 5 2.90 -14.53 0.69
C TYR A 5 1.73 -15.46 0.39
N LEU A 6 0.52 -14.97 0.58
CA LEU A 6 -0.74 -15.71 0.42
C LEU A 6 -1.67 -14.94 -0.51
N SER A 7 -2.53 -15.67 -1.23
CA SER A 7 -3.61 -15.06 -2.01
C SER A 7 -4.79 -16.02 -2.17
N ASP A 8 -6.00 -15.44 -2.28
CA ASP A 8 -7.21 -16.13 -2.71
C ASP A 8 -7.52 -15.96 -4.21
N GLY A 9 -6.60 -15.34 -4.97
CA GLY A 9 -6.75 -14.98 -6.37
C GLY A 9 -7.28 -13.57 -6.62
N TYR A 10 -7.79 -12.89 -5.59
CA TYR A 10 -8.26 -11.49 -5.64
C TYR A 10 -7.48 -10.56 -4.71
N ILE A 11 -7.23 -10.99 -3.46
CA ILE A 11 -6.42 -10.29 -2.46
C ILE A 11 -5.05 -10.94 -2.37
N ASN A 12 -4.00 -10.13 -2.19
CA ASN A 12 -2.67 -10.59 -1.82
C ASN A 12 -2.32 -10.13 -0.40
N LEU A 13 -1.82 -11.06 0.42
CA LEU A 13 -1.43 -10.85 1.80
C LEU A 13 0.04 -11.22 2.01
N ALA A 14 0.83 -10.24 2.45
CA ALA A 14 2.21 -10.45 2.86
C ALA A 14 2.30 -10.53 4.40
N ILE A 15 2.73 -11.67 4.93
CA ILE A 15 3.05 -11.86 6.34
C ILE A 15 4.54 -11.68 6.50
N LEU A 16 4.92 -10.59 7.17
CA LEU A 16 6.31 -10.19 7.36
C LEU A 16 6.69 -10.31 8.83
N PRO A 17 7.96 -10.67 9.16
CA PRO A 17 8.45 -10.56 10.52
C PRO A 17 8.36 -9.10 10.99
N ALA A 18 7.83 -8.87 12.20
CA ALA A 18 7.59 -7.51 12.70
C ALA A 18 8.89 -6.70 12.92
N ARG A 19 10.06 -7.36 13.06
CA ARG A 19 11.40 -6.74 13.18
C ARG A 19 11.44 -5.56 14.18
N GLY A 20 10.85 -5.76 15.37
CA GLY A 20 10.83 -4.75 16.43
C GLY A 20 9.65 -3.76 16.36
N ARG A 21 8.70 -3.96 15.44
CA ARG A 21 7.41 -3.26 15.39
C ARG A 21 6.32 -4.09 16.08
N PRO A 22 5.19 -3.47 16.47
CA PRO A 22 4.02 -4.22 16.91
C PRO A 22 3.55 -5.21 15.85
N GLU A 23 3.06 -6.37 16.28
CA GLU A 23 2.40 -7.32 15.40
C GLU A 23 1.03 -6.79 14.98
N GLY A 24 0.63 -7.07 13.74
CA GLY A 24 -0.65 -6.63 13.18
C GLY A 24 -0.54 -6.23 11.72
N ILE A 25 -1.53 -5.45 11.26
CA ILE A 25 -1.53 -4.87 9.91
C ILE A 25 -0.58 -3.67 9.90
N ASP A 26 0.55 -3.80 9.20
CA ASP A 26 1.53 -2.71 9.03
C ASP A 26 1.04 -1.66 8.02
N HIS A 27 0.42 -2.11 6.91
CA HIS A 27 -0.26 -1.29 5.91
C HIS A 27 -1.13 -2.16 4.99
N PHE A 28 -1.96 -1.50 4.17
CA PHE A 28 -2.73 -2.13 3.10
C PHE A 28 -2.68 -1.25 1.85
N GLY A 29 -3.28 -1.70 0.76
CA GLY A 29 -3.33 -0.91 -0.47
C GLY A 29 -4.45 -1.33 -1.40
N PHE A 30 -4.66 -0.51 -2.42
CA PHE A 30 -5.69 -0.69 -3.42
C PHE A 30 -5.09 -0.67 -4.83
N GLU A 31 -5.63 -1.55 -5.67
CA GLU A 31 -5.56 -1.37 -7.11
C GLU A 31 -6.54 -0.25 -7.50
N VAL A 32 -6.05 0.73 -8.26
CA VAL A 32 -6.81 1.94 -8.62
C VAL A 32 -6.65 2.24 -10.10
N GLU A 33 -7.66 2.82 -10.73
CA GLU A 33 -7.59 3.19 -12.15
C GLU A 33 -6.60 4.33 -12.42
N SER A 34 -6.45 5.24 -11.45
CA SER A 34 -5.48 6.32 -11.52
C SER A 34 -4.95 6.67 -10.14
N VAL A 35 -3.64 6.52 -9.96
CA VAL A 35 -2.93 6.95 -8.75
C VAL A 35 -3.00 8.46 -8.59
N GLN A 36 -2.84 9.20 -9.69
CA GLN A 36 -2.87 10.67 -9.70
C GLN A 36 -4.21 11.19 -9.16
N GLU A 37 -5.32 10.71 -9.74
CA GLU A 37 -6.65 11.16 -9.34
C GLU A 37 -7.00 10.68 -7.92
N THR A 38 -6.69 9.42 -7.59
CA THR A 38 -6.92 8.88 -6.23
C THR A 38 -6.15 9.68 -5.19
N GLY A 39 -4.87 9.99 -5.45
CA GLY A 39 -4.04 10.79 -4.57
C GLY A 39 -4.56 12.21 -4.40
N ARG A 40 -5.02 12.85 -5.49
CA ARG A 40 -5.63 14.19 -5.45
C ARG A 40 -6.87 14.20 -4.57
N VAL A 41 -7.77 13.22 -4.73
CA VAL A 41 -8.99 13.09 -3.91
C VAL A 41 -8.61 12.85 -2.46
N ALA A 42 -7.70 11.92 -2.18
CA ALA A 42 -7.28 11.60 -0.82
C ALA A 42 -6.71 12.82 -0.09
N THR A 43 -5.83 13.59 -0.73
CA THR A 43 -5.27 14.82 -0.15
C THR A 43 -6.34 15.87 0.10
N ALA A 44 -7.31 16.01 -0.80
CA ALA A 44 -8.42 16.95 -0.63
C ALA A 44 -9.40 16.55 0.49
N THR A 45 -9.47 15.27 0.85
CA THR A 45 -10.44 14.74 1.83
C THR A 45 -9.83 14.35 3.17
N GLY A 46 -8.53 14.61 3.40
CA GLY A 46 -7.91 14.50 4.71
C GLY A 46 -6.75 13.52 4.83
N ALA A 47 -6.22 13.00 3.72
CA ALA A 47 -4.94 12.29 3.76
C ALA A 47 -3.85 13.20 4.34
N LYS A 48 -3.12 12.67 5.32
CA LYS A 48 -2.11 13.41 6.06
C LYS A 48 -0.88 13.70 5.20
N GLN A 49 -0.53 12.80 4.29
CA GLN A 49 0.63 12.90 3.40
C GLN A 49 0.42 12.12 2.09
N GLY A 50 1.18 12.48 1.05
CA GLY A 50 1.19 11.80 -0.24
C GLY A 50 0.30 12.45 -1.31
N PRO A 51 0.16 11.83 -2.49
CA PRO A 51 0.81 10.58 -2.91
C PRO A 51 2.34 10.74 -3.10
N THR A 52 3.12 9.77 -2.65
CA THR A 52 4.59 9.73 -2.83
C THR A 52 5.00 8.46 -3.57
N PRO A 53 5.98 8.52 -4.50
CA PRO A 53 6.42 7.35 -5.24
C PRO A 53 7.14 6.34 -4.34
N ARG A 54 6.97 5.05 -4.66
CA ARG A 54 7.68 3.94 -4.00
C ARG A 54 8.92 3.54 -4.81
N PRO A 55 9.96 2.99 -4.15
CA PRO A 55 11.09 2.40 -4.85
C PRO A 55 10.63 1.35 -5.87
N ARG A 56 11.20 1.39 -7.08
CA ARG A 56 10.94 0.39 -8.13
C ARG A 56 11.86 -0.83 -7.97
N ASP A 57 11.80 -1.45 -6.80
CA ASP A 57 12.66 -2.57 -6.36
C ASP A 57 11.95 -3.94 -6.44
N GLY A 58 10.88 -4.05 -7.23
CA GLY A 58 10.08 -5.27 -7.38
C GLY A 58 8.79 -5.28 -6.54
N ARG A 59 8.50 -4.21 -5.79
CA ARG A 59 7.20 -4.02 -5.13
C ARG A 59 6.08 -3.75 -6.14
N PHE A 60 4.88 -4.22 -5.81
CA PHE A 60 3.65 -4.00 -6.60
C PHE A 60 3.09 -2.58 -6.44
N ALA A 61 3.27 -1.98 -5.26
CA ALA A 61 2.83 -0.62 -4.97
C ALA A 61 3.71 0.42 -5.68
N GLU A 62 3.09 1.34 -6.40
CA GLU A 62 3.78 2.39 -7.15
C GLU A 62 3.84 3.68 -6.34
N PHE A 63 2.78 3.96 -5.57
CA PHE A 63 2.67 5.17 -4.74
C PHE A 63 2.07 4.86 -3.37
N ARG A 64 2.21 5.81 -2.45
CA ARG A 64 1.68 5.73 -1.09
C ARG A 64 1.14 7.06 -0.61
N ILE A 65 -0.02 7.00 0.03
CA ILE A 65 -0.58 8.05 0.88
C ILE A 65 -0.51 7.63 2.35
N HIS A 66 -0.74 8.58 3.25
CA HIS A 66 -1.00 8.29 4.66
C HIS A 66 -2.40 8.81 5.02
N ASP A 67 -3.19 7.96 5.67
CA ASP A 67 -4.54 8.31 6.12
C ASP A 67 -4.50 9.41 7.21
N PRO A 68 -5.66 9.90 7.69
CA PRO A 68 -5.70 10.96 8.72
C PRO A 68 -4.94 10.63 10.02
N VAL A 69 -4.81 9.34 10.38
CA VAL A 69 -4.10 8.89 11.59
C VAL A 69 -2.65 8.48 11.32
N GLY A 70 -2.22 8.50 10.06
CA GLY A 70 -0.86 8.19 9.64
C GLY A 70 -0.64 6.74 9.23
N THR A 71 -1.69 5.94 9.04
CA THR A 71 -1.57 4.58 8.49
C THR A 71 -1.14 4.68 7.02
N PRO A 72 -0.12 3.94 6.59
CA PRO A 72 0.25 3.90 5.17
C PRO A 72 -0.83 3.18 4.35
N VAL A 73 -1.19 3.77 3.21
CA VAL A 73 -2.07 3.14 2.20
C VAL A 73 -1.37 3.19 0.84
N ASP A 74 -1.12 2.02 0.27
CA ASP A 74 -0.47 1.86 -1.02
C ASP A 74 -1.48 1.96 -2.18
N LEU A 75 -1.03 2.55 -3.28
CA LEU A 75 -1.78 2.70 -4.53
C LEU A 75 -0.99 2.04 -5.67
N SER A 76 -1.68 1.28 -6.51
CA SER A 76 -1.11 0.63 -7.69
C SER A 76 -2.11 0.69 -8.84
N GLU A 77 -1.69 1.17 -10.00
CA GLU A 77 -2.47 1.05 -11.25
C GLU A 77 -2.32 -0.34 -11.86
N ALA A 78 -1.16 -0.97 -11.68
CA ALA A 78 -0.85 -2.28 -12.24
C ALA A 78 -1.45 -3.47 -11.45
N GLY A 79 -1.91 -3.22 -10.22
CA GLY A 79 -2.34 -4.28 -9.31
C GLY A 79 -1.17 -5.16 -8.85
N TRP A 80 -1.52 -6.30 -8.24
CA TRP A 80 -0.53 -7.27 -7.72
C TRP A 80 -0.44 -8.55 -8.55
N ARG A 81 -1.51 -8.88 -9.29
CA ARG A 81 -1.61 -10.09 -10.10
C ARG A 81 -1.14 -9.77 -11.52
N LYS A 82 0.03 -10.25 -11.90
CA LYS A 82 0.49 -10.28 -13.29
C LYS A 82 0.17 -11.62 -13.93
#